data_AF-A0A1U7J1Y8-F1
#
_entry.id   AF-A0A1U7J1Y8-F1
#
_cell.length_a   1.000
_cell.length_b   1.000
_cell.length_c   1.000
_cell.angle_alpha   90.00
_cell.angle_beta   90.00
_cell.angle_gamma   90.00
#
_symmetry.space_group_name_H-M   'P 1'
#
loop_
_entity.id
_entity.type
_entity.pdbx_description
1 polymer ?
#
loop_
_entity_poly.entity_id
_entity_poly.type
_entity_poly.pdbx_seq_one_letter_code
_entity_poly.pdbx_strand_id
1 'polypeptide(L)'
;MSEKTERENQAIESTNFLAEFQRSNLASEFAEKLLSRINRFDSGLDGEHEVGVKLVSFGQSVTFHVSNVGYFNPSLILFVGLTEDGNQVELMQHVSQISFLLIALPKLEPDQPKRPIGFIQESI
;
A
#
# COMPACT_ATOMS: atom_id res chain seq x y z
N MET A 1 0.92 -46.31 -14.28
CA MET A 1 1.75 -45.32 -13.55
C MET A 1 1.98 -45.84 -12.15
N SER A 2 3.15 -45.60 -11.55
CA SER A 2 3.49 -46.11 -10.21
C SER A 2 3.00 -45.14 -9.13
N GLU A 3 2.48 -45.64 -8.01
CA GLU A 3 2.06 -44.83 -6.84
C GLU A 3 3.16 -43.86 -6.37
N LYS A 4 4.44 -44.23 -6.58
CA LYS A 4 5.58 -43.37 -6.26
C LYS A 4 5.60 -42.08 -7.09
N THR A 5 5.31 -42.19 -8.39
CA THR A 5 5.30 -41.06 -9.33
C THR A 5 4.13 -40.11 -9.04
N GLU A 6 2.98 -40.64 -8.64
CA GLU A 6 1.81 -39.82 -8.25
C GLU A 6 2.07 -39.04 -6.96
N ARG A 7 2.69 -39.66 -5.95
CA ARG A 7 3.08 -38.97 -4.70
C ARG A 7 4.13 -37.88 -4.93
N GLU A 8 5.11 -38.13 -5.80
CA GLU A 8 6.12 -37.13 -6.16
C GLU A 8 5.50 -35.93 -6.88
N ASN A 9 4.59 -36.16 -7.84
CA ASN A 9 3.90 -35.07 -8.54
C ASN A 9 3.02 -34.23 -7.60
N GLN A 10 2.28 -34.86 -6.69
CA GLN A 10 1.44 -34.17 -5.71
C GLN A 10 2.27 -33.31 -4.73
N ALA A 11 3.44 -33.79 -4.33
CA ALA A 11 4.35 -33.02 -3.47
C ALA A 11 4.91 -31.78 -4.18
N ILE A 12 5.24 -31.89 -5.47
CA ILE A 12 5.71 -30.77 -6.30
C ILE A 12 4.62 -29.71 -6.46
N GLU A 13 3.40 -30.11 -6.80
CA GLU A 13 2.26 -29.18 -6.91
C GLU A 13 1.98 -28.45 -5.60
N SER A 14 2.01 -29.17 -4.48
CA SER A 14 1.82 -28.57 -3.15
C SER A 14 2.92 -27.56 -2.81
N THR A 15 4.17 -27.86 -3.19
CA THR A 15 5.31 -26.96 -2.94
C THR A 15 5.22 -25.69 -3.79
N ASN A 16 4.85 -25.82 -5.06
CA ASN A 16 4.65 -24.67 -5.96
C ASN A 16 3.52 -23.77 -5.46
N PHE A 17 2.40 -24.36 -5.05
CA PHE A 17 1.28 -23.62 -4.47
C PHE A 17 1.69 -22.82 -3.23
N LEU A 18 2.45 -23.42 -2.30
CA LEU A 18 2.94 -22.71 -1.12
C LEU A 18 3.88 -21.56 -1.47
N ALA A 19 4.74 -21.72 -2.47
CA ALA A 19 5.65 -20.68 -2.92
C ALA A 19 4.89 -19.50 -3.57
N GLU A 20 3.90 -19.78 -4.41
CA GLU A 20 3.03 -18.75 -5.00
C GLU A 20 2.19 -18.04 -3.94
N PHE A 21 1.62 -18.80 -3.00
CA PHE A 21 0.87 -18.24 -1.88
C PHE A 21 1.74 -17.31 -1.04
N GLN A 22 2.97 -17.71 -0.70
CA GLN A 22 3.90 -16.85 0.05
C GLN A 22 4.27 -15.60 -0.73
N ARG A 23 4.53 -15.71 -2.04
CA ARG A 23 4.82 -14.54 -2.90
C ARG A 23 3.64 -13.57 -2.95
N SER A 24 2.42 -14.08 -3.12
CA SER A 24 1.20 -13.26 -3.17
C SER A 24 0.89 -12.53 -1.85
N ASN A 25 1.50 -12.98 -0.75
CA ASN A 25 1.37 -12.39 0.58
C ASN A 25 2.56 -11.47 0.96
N LEU A 26 3.46 -11.19 0.02
CA LEU A 26 4.53 -10.22 0.25
C LEU A 26 3.98 -8.80 0.29
N ALA A 27 4.58 -7.96 1.13
CA ALA A 27 4.25 -6.54 1.23
C ALA A 27 4.28 -5.81 -0.12
N SER A 28 5.17 -6.20 -1.03
CA SER A 28 5.20 -5.69 -2.42
C SER A 28 3.84 -5.79 -3.12
N GLU A 29 3.18 -6.95 -3.02
CA GLU A 29 1.89 -7.21 -3.65
C GLU A 29 0.77 -6.36 -3.04
N PHE A 30 0.83 -6.11 -1.74
CA PHE A 30 -0.10 -5.21 -1.06
C PHE A 30 0.16 -3.75 -1.46
N ALA A 31 1.42 -3.33 -1.51
CA ALA A 31 1.82 -1.97 -1.87
C ALA A 31 1.38 -1.59 -3.28
N GLU A 32 1.56 -2.48 -4.25
CA GLU A 32 1.10 -2.27 -5.63
C GLU A 32 -0.42 -2.09 -5.72
N LYS A 33 -1.18 -2.94 -5.01
CA LYS A 33 -2.65 -2.83 -4.94
C LYS A 33 -3.10 -1.55 -4.27
N LEU A 34 -2.42 -1.14 -3.18
CA LEU A 34 -2.69 0.11 -2.47
C LEU A 34 -2.42 1.31 -3.38
N LEU A 35 -1.24 1.38 -4.00
CA LEU A 35 -0.87 2.46 -4.90
C LEU A 35 -1.86 2.57 -6.08
N SER A 36 -2.21 1.44 -6.69
CA SER A 36 -3.22 1.40 -7.76
C SER A 36 -4.56 1.95 -7.29
N ARG A 37 -5.01 1.57 -6.08
CA ARG A 37 -6.27 2.06 -5.51
C ARG A 37 -6.23 3.55 -5.21
N ILE A 38 -5.13 4.05 -4.65
CA ILE A 38 -4.92 5.47 -4.34
C ILE A 38 -4.92 6.30 -5.63
N ASN A 39 -4.12 5.92 -6.64
CA ASN A 39 -4.07 6.62 -7.92
C ASN A 39 -5.42 6.64 -8.62
N ARG A 40 -6.16 5.53 -8.58
CA ARG A 40 -7.51 5.47 -9.13
C ARG A 40 -8.47 6.40 -8.39
N PHE A 41 -8.38 6.51 -7.07
CA PHE A 41 -9.18 7.45 -6.30
C PHE A 41 -8.83 8.90 -6.65
N ASP A 42 -7.53 9.24 -6.68
CA ASP A 42 -7.05 10.58 -7.00
C ASP A 42 -7.46 11.05 -8.41
N SER A 43 -7.41 10.16 -9.39
CA SER A 43 -7.87 10.44 -10.76
C SER A 43 -9.37 10.78 -10.86
N GLY A 44 -10.16 10.42 -9.86
CA GLY A 44 -11.58 10.73 -9.77
C GLY A 44 -11.89 12.06 -9.07
N LEU A 45 -10.89 12.74 -8.51
CA LEU A 45 -11.06 14.00 -7.79
C LEU A 45 -10.98 15.21 -8.73
N ASP A 46 -11.68 16.29 -8.39
CA ASP A 46 -11.61 17.58 -9.10
C ASP A 46 -10.25 18.29 -8.89
N GLY A 47 -9.98 19.39 -9.58
CA GLY A 47 -8.70 20.12 -9.50
C GLY A 47 -8.37 20.77 -8.15
N GLU A 48 -9.30 20.76 -7.19
CA GLU A 48 -9.21 21.44 -5.90
C GLU A 48 -8.85 20.50 -4.74
N HIS A 49 -9.01 19.18 -4.97
CA HIS A 49 -8.77 18.17 -3.95
C HIS A 49 -7.62 17.22 -4.29
N GLU A 50 -6.88 16.84 -3.25
CA GLU A 50 -5.87 15.80 -3.25
C GLU A 50 -6.34 14.61 -2.40
N VAL A 51 -5.78 13.44 -2.65
CA VAL A 51 -6.07 12.28 -1.80
C VAL A 51 -5.37 12.40 -0.45
N GLY A 52 -6.19 12.38 0.60
CA GLY A 52 -5.76 12.12 1.97
C GLY A 52 -5.90 10.65 2.32
N VAL A 53 -5.02 10.18 3.20
CA VAL A 53 -5.19 8.90 3.88
C VAL A 53 -5.55 9.17 5.32
N LYS A 54 -6.65 8.59 5.77
CA LYS A 54 -7.02 8.53 7.19
C LYS A 54 -6.85 7.11 7.68
N LEU A 55 -5.95 6.92 8.64
CA LEU A 55 -5.81 5.65 9.34
C LEU A 55 -6.43 5.79 10.73
N VAL A 56 -7.20 4.78 11.13
CA VAL A 56 -7.85 4.72 12.44
C VAL A 56 -7.22 3.59 13.23
N SER A 57 -6.55 3.92 14.33
CA SER A 57 -5.93 2.94 15.22
C SER A 57 -6.15 3.33 16.67
N PHE A 58 -6.69 2.42 17.48
CA PHE A 58 -6.89 2.59 18.93
C PHE A 58 -7.52 3.92 19.37
N GLY A 59 -8.54 4.40 18.66
CA GLY A 59 -9.25 5.64 19.00
C GLY A 59 -8.51 6.92 18.60
N GLN A 60 -7.33 6.81 18.00
CA GLN A 60 -6.61 7.91 17.36
C GLN A 60 -6.75 7.78 15.85
N SER A 61 -6.93 8.90 15.16
CA SER A 61 -6.87 8.93 13.71
C SER A 61 -5.78 9.87 13.24
N VAL A 62 -4.91 9.36 12.37
CA VAL A 62 -3.90 10.18 11.70
C VAL A 62 -4.39 10.40 10.28
N THR A 63 -4.46 11.67 9.89
CA THR A 63 -4.87 12.10 8.55
C THR A 63 -3.76 12.94 7.95
N PHE A 64 -3.35 12.62 6.73
CA PHE A 64 -2.33 13.38 6.00
C PHE A 64 -2.50 13.18 4.49
N HIS A 65 -1.97 14.13 3.72
CA HIS A 65 -1.87 14.06 2.26
C HIS A 65 -0.78 13.06 1.90
N VAL A 66 -1.14 11.96 1.24
CA VAL A 66 -0.16 10.92 0.88
C VAL A 66 0.62 11.36 -0.36
N SER A 67 1.95 11.31 -0.29
CA SER A 67 2.82 11.56 -1.43
C SER A 67 3.42 10.28 -1.98
N ASN A 68 3.71 9.30 -1.12
CA ASN A 68 4.34 8.04 -1.53
C ASN A 68 3.85 6.85 -0.72
N VAL A 69 3.86 5.69 -1.38
CA VAL A 69 3.72 4.37 -0.73
C VAL A 69 5.01 3.59 -0.96
N GLY A 70 5.50 2.92 0.08
CA GLY A 70 6.61 1.98 0.02
C GLY A 70 6.34 0.70 0.79
N TYR A 71 7.29 -0.23 0.75
CA TYR A 71 7.15 -1.52 1.43
C TYR A 71 8.50 -2.14 1.80
N PHE A 72 8.46 -3.04 2.79
CA PHE A 72 9.56 -3.93 3.12
C PHE A 72 9.01 -5.36 3.21
N ASN A 73 9.50 -6.23 2.33
CA ASN A 73 9.12 -7.63 2.35
C ASN A 73 9.66 -8.31 3.63
N PRO A 74 8.90 -9.21 4.25
CA PRO A 74 7.64 -9.77 3.73
C PRO A 74 6.38 -8.99 4.08
N SER A 75 6.39 -8.03 5.02
CA SER A 75 5.13 -7.66 5.68
C SER A 75 4.96 -6.21 6.14
N LEU A 76 5.84 -5.28 5.79
CA LEU A 76 5.69 -3.86 6.18
C LEU A 76 5.32 -2.98 5.00
N ILE A 77 4.41 -2.04 5.23
CA ILE A 77 4.04 -0.96 4.31
C ILE A 77 4.42 0.38 4.95
N LEU A 78 4.92 1.29 4.12
CA LEU A 78 5.28 2.65 4.48
C LEU A 78 4.37 3.63 3.73
N PHE A 79 3.81 4.59 4.44
CA PHE A 79 3.15 5.76 3.87
C PHE A 79 3.95 7.00 4.22
N VAL A 80 4.26 7.81 3.20
CA VAL A 80 4.95 9.09 3.36
C VAL A 80 4.04 10.21 2.87
N GLY A 81 4.07 11.34 3.54
CA GLY A 81 3.28 12.49 3.13
C GLY A 81 3.48 13.71 4.00
N LEU A 82 2.49 14.60 3.95
CA LEU A 82 2.47 15.83 4.72
C LEU A 82 1.17 15.97 5.51
N THR A 83 1.28 16.44 6.74
CA THR A 83 0.14 16.91 7.53
C THR A 83 -0.42 18.22 6.95
N GLU A 84 -1.61 18.63 7.41
CA GLU A 84 -2.23 19.91 7.03
C GLU A 84 -1.34 21.11 7.35
N ASP A 85 -0.57 21.03 8.44
CA ASP A 85 0.42 22.05 8.85
C ASP A 85 1.72 22.01 8.01
N GLY A 86 1.82 21.12 7.04
CA GLY A 86 3.00 20.96 6.17
C GLY A 86 4.15 20.16 6.79
N ASN A 87 3.98 19.57 7.99
CA ASN A 87 5.00 18.70 8.58
C ASN A 87 5.11 17.37 7.82
N GLN A 88 6.33 16.92 7.59
CA GLN A 88 6.60 15.58 7.05
C GLN A 88 6.15 14.50 8.02
N VAL A 89 5.50 13.47 7.48
CA VAL A 89 5.07 12.30 8.24
C VAL A 89 5.42 11.02 7.50
N GLU A 90 5.88 10.05 8.28
CA GLU A 90 6.07 8.68 7.85
C GLU A 90 5.30 7.75 8.77
N LEU A 91 4.55 6.83 8.18
CA LEU A 91 3.81 5.81 8.92
C LEU A 91 4.17 4.43 8.38
N MET A 92 4.77 3.62 9.25
CA MET A 92 5.07 2.22 8.98
C MET A 92 4.06 1.30 9.67
N GLN A 93 3.49 0.35 8.92
CA GLN A 93 2.52 -0.61 9.44
C GLN A 93 2.79 -2.02 8.92
N HIS A 94 2.45 -3.03 9.74
CA HIS A 94 2.37 -4.40 9.26
C HIS A 94 1.15 -4.59 8.35
N VAL A 95 1.26 -5.39 7.28
CA VAL A 95 0.19 -5.62 6.29
C VAL A 95 -1.13 -6.09 6.93
N SER A 96 -1.07 -6.86 8.02
CA SER A 96 -2.26 -7.34 8.74
C SER A 96 -2.99 -6.27 9.56
N GLN A 97 -2.37 -5.11 9.77
CA GLN A 97 -2.91 -4.01 10.57
C GLN A 97 -3.45 -2.86 9.70
N ILE A 98 -3.36 -3.00 8.38
CA ILE A 98 -3.74 -1.95 7.44
C ILE A 98 -5.26 -1.78 7.47
N SER A 99 -5.70 -0.62 7.94
CA SER A 99 -7.07 -0.12 7.82
C SER A 99 -7.00 1.33 7.37
N PHE A 100 -7.09 1.54 6.06
CA PHE A 100 -6.99 2.88 5.46
C PHE A 100 -8.33 3.32 4.88
N LEU A 101 -8.61 4.60 5.04
CA LEU A 101 -9.70 5.31 4.38
C LEU A 101 -9.07 6.34 3.44
N LEU A 102 -9.47 6.31 2.17
CA LEU A 102 -9.17 7.38 1.22
C LEU A 102 -10.23 8.47 1.36
N ILE A 103 -9.78 9.70 1.51
CA ILE A 103 -10.63 10.89 1.61
C ILE A 103 -10.13 11.96 0.66
N ALA A 104 -11.03 12.80 0.15
CA ALA A 104 -10.65 14.00 -0.57
C ALA A 104 -10.32 15.10 0.44
N LEU A 105 -9.10 15.63 0.39
CA LEU A 105 -8.66 16.77 1.19
C LEU A 105 -8.47 17.98 0.26
N PRO A 106 -8.72 19.21 0.73
CA PRO A 106 -8.31 20.40 0.00
C PRO A 106 -6.80 20.35 -0.30
N LYS A 107 -6.40 20.85 -1.47
CA LYS A 107 -4.99 20.99 -1.82
C LYS A 107 -4.24 21.82 -0.78
N LEU A 108 -3.04 21.37 -0.42
CA LEU A 108 -2.12 22.16 0.39
C LEU A 108 -1.65 23.43 -0.35
N GLU A 109 -1.53 23.35 -1.67
CA GLU A 109 -1.12 24.45 -2.54
C GLU A 109 -2.18 24.67 -3.64
N PRO A 110 -3.19 25.54 -3.40
CA PRO A 110 -4.30 25.74 -4.33
C PRO A 110 -3.88 26.14 -5.75
N ASP A 111 -2.80 26.92 -5.87
CA ASP A 111 -2.31 27.47 -7.14
C ASP A 111 -1.44 26.49 -7.95
N GLN A 112 -1.04 25.35 -7.38
CA GLN A 112 -0.22 24.35 -8.05
C GLN A 112 -1.07 23.19 -8.61
N PRO A 113 -0.62 22.48 -9.67
CA PRO A 113 -1.27 21.22 -10.03
C PRO A 113 -1.18 20.22 -8.87
N LYS A 114 -2.10 19.26 -8.82
CA LYS A 114 -2.06 18.20 -7.82
C LYS A 114 -0.73 17.47 -7.84
N ARG A 115 -0.23 17.12 -6.66
CA ARG A 115 1.00 16.34 -6.54
C ARG A 115 0.75 14.90 -6.99
N PRO A 116 1.54 14.36 -7.92
CA PRO A 116 1.44 12.95 -8.28
C PRO A 116 1.90 12.09 -7.11
N ILE A 117 1.30 10.90 -6.99
CA ILE A 117 1.60 9.97 -5.90
C ILE A 117 2.65 8.99 -6.40
N GLY A 118 3.81 9.03 -5.76
CA GLY A 118 4.96 8.22 -6.12
C GLY A 118 4.97 6.85 -5.45
N PHE A 119 5.97 6.06 -5.84
CA PHE A 119 6.29 4.76 -5.25
C PHE A 119 7.72 4.78 -4.74
N ILE A 120 7.93 4.36 -3.50
CA ILE A 120 9.27 4.20 -2.91
C ILE A 120 9.55 2.70 -2.82
N GLN A 121 10.49 2.22 -3.63
CA GLN A 121 11.07 0.90 -3.44
C GLN A 121 12.37 1.06 -2.64
N GLU A 122 12.28 0.99 -1.32
CA GLU A 122 13.48 0.90 -0.49
C GLU A 122 13.92 -0.55 -0.40
N SER A 123 15.00 -0.86 -1.12
CA SER A 123 15.78 -2.08 -0.91
C SER A 123 16.81 -1.80 0.20
N ILE A 124 16.64 -2.45 1.35
CA ILE A 124 17.69 -2.56 2.38
C ILE A 124 18.68 -3.65 1.95
#